data_AF-A0A3C1ZFN7-F1
#
_entry.id   AF-A0A3C1ZFN7-F1
#
_cell.length_a   1.000
_cell.length_b   1.000
_cell.length_c   1.000
_cell.angle_alpha   90.00
_cell.angle_beta   90.00
_cell.angle_gamma   90.00
#
_symmetry.space_group_name_H-M   'P 1'
#
loop_
_entity.id
_entity.type
_entity.pdbx_description
1 polymer ?
#
loop_
_entity_poly.entity_id
_entity_poly.type
_entity_poly.pdbx_seq_one_letter_code
_entity_poly.pdbx_strand_id
1 'polypeptide(L)'
;MKKMKGILFCFVFALLVAGSAFAQADKLTTIEMWYGAAITEAGPPPDDWVVYKLLREKFGIDLKITAEPSNENDQDVKILAAAAANQLPDIFMVRRDPWQVLIKQGLVAPVDDMYALMPNRAPNHFDKDSIAFTTIRGKSYGFAFPGSLQKNEGLVIRKDWL
;
A
#
# COMPACT_ATOMS: atom_id res chain seq x y z
N MET A 1 31.02 40.68 -40.34
CA MET A 1 29.97 39.64 -40.18
C MET A 1 30.41 38.40 -39.36
N LYS A 2 31.13 38.56 -38.23
CA LYS A 2 31.56 37.42 -37.38
C LYS A 2 30.96 37.41 -35.96
N LYS A 3 30.39 38.54 -35.48
CA LYS A 3 29.79 38.63 -34.14
C LYS A 3 28.31 38.22 -34.06
N MET A 4 27.65 38.00 -35.20
CA MET A 4 26.19 37.73 -35.27
C MET A 4 25.84 36.24 -35.24
N LYS A 5 26.82 35.34 -35.47
CA LYS A 5 26.61 33.88 -35.45
C LYS A 5 26.72 33.24 -34.05
N GLY A 6 27.43 33.89 -33.11
CA GLY A 6 27.58 33.38 -31.74
C GLY A 6 26.33 33.62 -30.86
N ILE A 7 25.62 34.74 -31.09
CA ILE A 7 24.43 35.10 -30.31
C ILE A 7 23.23 34.21 -30.68
N LEU A 8 23.14 33.80 -31.95
CA LEU A 8 22.07 32.91 -32.42
C LEU A 8 22.23 31.47 -31.89
N PHE A 9 23.47 31.01 -31.67
CA PHE A 9 23.73 29.66 -31.14
C PHE A 9 23.44 29.55 -29.63
N CYS A 10 23.68 30.60 -28.85
CA CYS A 10 23.31 30.63 -27.43
C CYS A 10 21.79 30.74 -27.21
N PHE A 11 21.06 31.41 -28.10
CA PHE A 11 19.59 31.50 -27.98
C PHE A 11 18.88 30.18 -28.28
N VAL A 12 19.39 29.39 -29.23
CA VAL A 12 18.83 28.06 -29.56
C VAL A 12 19.11 27.06 -28.44
N PHE A 13 20.27 27.15 -27.76
CA PHE A 13 20.59 26.27 -26.62
C PHE A 13 19.79 26.64 -25.36
N ALA A 14 19.54 27.93 -25.11
CA ALA A 14 18.72 28.38 -23.98
C ALA A 14 17.24 27.97 -24.12
N LEU A 15 16.70 27.94 -25.34
CA LEU A 15 15.34 27.44 -25.60
C LEU A 15 15.22 25.92 -25.48
N LEU A 16 16.29 25.17 -25.79
CA LEU A 16 16.30 23.70 -25.62
C LEU A 16 16.43 23.28 -24.14
N VAL A 17 17.06 24.10 -23.30
CA VAL A 17 17.17 23.87 -21.85
C VAL A 17 15.92 24.36 -21.10
N ALA A 18 15.22 25.38 -21.61
CA ALA A 18 13.95 25.83 -21.03
C ALA A 18 12.76 24.89 -21.34
N GLY A 19 12.81 24.12 -22.43
CA GLY A 19 11.77 23.15 -22.78
C GLY A 19 11.78 21.86 -21.96
N SER A 20 12.93 21.49 -21.37
CA SER A 20 13.09 20.29 -20.55
C SER A 20 12.78 20.51 -19.06
N ALA A 21 12.65 21.76 -18.62
CA ALA A 21 12.24 22.10 -17.25
C ALA A 21 10.71 22.06 -17.02
N PHE A 22 9.90 21.92 -18.08
CA PHE A 22 8.43 21.82 -17.99
C PHE A 22 7.89 20.42 -18.32
N ALA A 23 8.75 19.42 -18.46
CA ALA A 23 8.38 18.04 -18.77
C ALA A 23 8.66 17.08 -17.60
N GLN A 24 8.59 17.55 -16.36
CA GLN A 24 8.32 16.65 -15.24
C GLN A 24 6.82 16.39 -15.23
N ALA A 25 6.37 15.60 -16.20
CA ALA A 25 5.07 14.95 -16.12
C ALA A 25 5.03 14.26 -14.77
N ASP A 26 4.05 14.65 -13.95
CA ASP A 26 3.81 14.19 -12.60
C ASP A 26 3.82 12.65 -12.60
N LYS A 27 4.97 12.04 -12.32
CA LYS A 27 5.15 10.60 -12.50
C LYS A 27 4.47 9.95 -11.33
N LEU A 28 3.22 9.53 -11.54
CA LEU A 28 2.46 8.78 -10.57
C LEU A 28 3.29 7.62 -10.04
N THR A 29 3.40 7.53 -8.73
CA THR A 29 4.04 6.41 -8.05
C THR A 29 3.01 5.31 -7.88
N THR A 30 3.20 4.19 -8.60
CA THR A 30 2.33 3.02 -8.42
C THR A 30 2.67 2.34 -7.10
N ILE A 31 1.64 2.09 -6.29
CA ILE A 31 1.75 1.30 -5.06
C ILE A 31 0.82 0.11 -5.20
N GLU A 32 1.37 -1.10 -5.08
CA GLU A 32 0.61 -2.35 -5.07
C GLU A 32 0.27 -2.74 -3.64
N MET A 33 -1.02 -2.96 -3.39
CA MET A 33 -1.53 -3.37 -2.08
C MET A 33 -2.33 -4.66 -2.18
N TRP A 34 -1.95 -5.66 -1.38
CA TRP A 34 -2.77 -6.83 -1.16
C TRP A 34 -3.54 -6.68 0.14
N TYR A 35 -4.86 -6.93 0.10
CA TYR A 35 -5.72 -6.79 1.26
C TYR A 35 -6.47 -8.09 1.53
N GLY A 36 -6.66 -8.40 2.81
CA GLY A 36 -7.50 -9.52 3.24
C GLY A 36 -8.97 -9.22 2.92
N ALA A 37 -9.58 -10.06 2.09
CA ALA A 37 -11.01 -9.98 1.84
C ALA A 37 -11.78 -10.39 3.11
N ALA A 38 -12.34 -9.42 3.82
CA ALA A 38 -13.07 -9.65 5.07
C ALA A 38 -14.34 -10.51 4.88
N ILE A 39 -14.91 -10.53 3.66
CA ILE A 39 -16.09 -11.30 3.27
C ILE A 39 -15.86 -11.76 1.83
N THR A 40 -15.99 -13.07 1.56
CA THR A 40 -15.81 -13.66 0.20
C THR A 40 -16.84 -13.15 -0.80
N GLU A 41 -18.01 -12.74 -0.32
CA GLU A 41 -19.13 -12.25 -1.12
C GLU A 41 -18.98 -10.79 -1.56
N ALA A 42 -18.09 -10.04 -0.91
CA ALA A 42 -17.80 -8.67 -1.28
C ALA A 42 -16.76 -8.65 -2.42
N GLY A 43 -17.20 -8.23 -3.60
CA GLY A 43 -16.30 -7.97 -4.72
C GLY A 43 -15.24 -6.91 -4.39
N PRO A 44 -14.19 -6.79 -5.22
CA PRO A 44 -13.21 -5.72 -5.06
C PRO A 44 -13.88 -4.34 -5.15
N PRO A 45 -13.30 -3.31 -4.51
CA PRO A 45 -13.75 -1.94 -4.72
C PRO A 45 -13.86 -1.60 -6.21
N PRO A 46 -14.91 -0.89 -6.63
CA PRO A 46 -15.12 -0.58 -8.04
C PRO A 46 -14.03 0.36 -8.57
N ASP A 47 -13.81 0.36 -9.89
CA ASP A 47 -12.75 1.15 -10.54
C ASP A 47 -12.88 2.67 -10.31
N ASP A 48 -14.10 3.15 -10.03
CA ASP A 48 -14.42 4.55 -9.76
C ASP A 48 -14.40 4.91 -8.26
N TRP A 49 -13.87 4.02 -7.40
CA TRP A 49 -13.79 4.27 -5.97
C TRP A 49 -13.07 5.60 -5.67
N VAL A 50 -13.74 6.48 -4.94
CA VAL A 50 -13.30 7.87 -4.66
C VAL A 50 -11.86 7.96 -4.11
N VAL A 51 -11.41 6.93 -3.41
CA VAL A 51 -10.05 6.84 -2.85
C VAL A 51 -8.99 6.85 -3.95
N TYR A 52 -9.19 6.17 -5.09
CA TYR A 52 -8.20 6.17 -6.18
C TYR A 52 -8.00 7.56 -6.76
N LYS A 53 -9.09 8.31 -6.94
CA LYS A 53 -9.03 9.69 -7.42
C LYS A 53 -8.29 10.59 -6.41
N LEU A 54 -8.63 10.48 -5.13
CA LEU A 54 -7.98 11.25 -4.07
C LEU A 54 -6.48 10.96 -3.95
N LEU A 55 -6.07 9.70 -4.08
CA LEU A 55 -4.67 9.30 -4.03
C LEU A 55 -3.88 9.84 -5.23
N ARG A 56 -4.44 9.75 -6.43
CA ARG A 56 -3.82 10.31 -7.63
C ARG A 56 -3.70 11.82 -7.57
N GLU A 57 -4.78 12.52 -7.23
CA GLU A 57 -4.82 13.99 -7.28
C GLU A 57 -4.05 14.67 -6.15
N LYS A 58 -4.06 14.11 -4.94
CA LYS A 58 -3.45 14.76 -3.76
C LYS A 58 -2.05 14.27 -3.45
N PHE A 59 -1.75 13.02 -3.79
CA PHE A 59 -0.51 12.37 -3.37
C PHE A 59 0.32 11.84 -4.55
N GLY A 60 -0.18 11.95 -5.79
CA GLY A 60 0.50 11.41 -6.96
C GLY A 60 0.65 9.88 -6.91
N ILE A 61 -0.25 9.18 -6.21
CA ILE A 61 -0.19 7.74 -6.02
C ILE A 61 -1.22 7.05 -6.91
N ASP A 62 -0.76 6.09 -7.71
CA ASP A 62 -1.64 5.15 -8.42
C ASP A 62 -1.74 3.85 -7.62
N LEU A 63 -2.81 3.73 -6.83
CA LEU A 63 -3.01 2.58 -5.96
C LEU A 63 -3.64 1.42 -6.75
N LYS A 64 -2.95 0.28 -6.79
CA LYS A 64 -3.47 -0.98 -7.31
C LYS A 64 -3.74 -1.92 -6.17
N ILE A 65 -4.99 -2.34 -6.01
CA ILE A 65 -5.37 -3.26 -4.93
C ILE A 65 -5.73 -4.64 -5.48
N THR A 66 -5.31 -5.68 -4.77
CA THR A 66 -5.67 -7.07 -5.07
C THR A 66 -6.17 -7.74 -3.81
N ALA A 67 -7.31 -8.43 -3.90
CA ALA A 67 -7.80 -9.25 -2.80
C ALA A 67 -6.91 -10.48 -2.61
N GLU A 68 -6.56 -10.78 -1.37
CA GLU A 68 -6.00 -12.07 -0.98
C GLU A 68 -7.10 -13.13 -0.88
N PRO A 69 -6.78 -14.42 -1.07
CA PRO A 69 -7.73 -15.50 -0.81
C PRO A 69 -8.31 -15.38 0.60
N SER A 70 -9.62 -15.55 0.75
CA SER A 70 -10.26 -15.48 2.07
C SER A 70 -9.97 -16.68 2.96
N ASN A 71 -9.48 -17.79 2.38
CA ASN A 71 -8.99 -18.93 3.15
C ASN A 71 -7.58 -18.60 3.67
N GLU A 72 -7.41 -18.71 4.99
CA GLU A 72 -6.15 -18.40 5.67
C GLU A 72 -4.94 -19.21 5.17
N ASN A 73 -5.13 -20.50 4.87
CA ASN A 73 -4.05 -21.34 4.37
C ASN A 73 -3.64 -20.94 2.94
N ASP A 74 -4.63 -20.65 2.09
CA ASP A 74 -4.37 -20.22 0.72
C ASP A 74 -3.70 -18.83 0.69
N GLN A 75 -4.05 -17.95 1.63
CA GLN A 75 -3.38 -16.68 1.85
C GLN A 75 -1.90 -16.89 2.20
N ASP A 76 -1.62 -17.72 3.20
CA ASP A 76 -0.26 -18.01 3.65
C ASP A 76 0.61 -18.60 2.52
N VAL A 77 0.04 -19.53 1.72
CA VAL A 77 0.71 -20.11 0.55
C VAL A 77 1.01 -19.05 -0.51
N LYS A 78 0.04 -18.17 -0.83
CA LYS A 78 0.23 -17.09 -1.81
C LYS A 78 1.36 -16.15 -1.40
N ILE A 79 1.39 -15.72 -0.14
CA ILE A 79 2.41 -14.78 0.38
C ILE A 79 3.79 -15.42 0.34
N LEU A 80 3.94 -16.67 0.81
CA LEU A 80 5.24 -17.35 0.81
C LEU A 80 5.73 -17.65 -0.61
N ALA A 81 4.84 -17.99 -1.53
CA ALA A 81 5.18 -18.17 -2.94
C ALA A 81 5.65 -16.85 -3.58
N ALA A 82 4.93 -15.75 -3.33
CA ALA A 82 5.31 -14.42 -3.80
C ALA A 82 6.66 -13.96 -3.23
N ALA A 83 6.91 -14.23 -1.94
CA ALA A 83 8.19 -13.98 -1.30
C ALA A 83 9.34 -14.76 -1.95
N ALA A 84 9.15 -16.06 -2.20
CA ALA A 84 10.14 -16.89 -2.88
C ALA A 84 10.41 -16.42 -4.32
N ALA A 85 9.41 -15.84 -4.99
CA ALA A 85 9.53 -15.30 -6.34
C ALA A 85 10.08 -13.86 -6.40
N ASN A 86 10.34 -13.20 -5.26
CA ASN A 86 10.63 -11.76 -5.17
C ASN A 86 9.54 -10.88 -5.83
N GLN A 87 8.28 -11.26 -5.61
CA GLN A 87 7.08 -10.60 -6.17
C GLN A 87 6.11 -10.19 -5.07
N LEU A 88 6.61 -9.87 -3.87
CA LEU A 88 5.77 -9.29 -2.83
C LEU A 88 5.29 -7.89 -3.26
N PRO A 89 4.04 -7.53 -2.95
CA PRO A 89 3.54 -6.18 -3.17
C PRO A 89 4.18 -5.19 -2.16
N ASP A 90 4.01 -3.89 -2.40
CA ASP A 90 4.54 -2.84 -1.52
C ASP A 90 3.89 -2.87 -0.13
N ILE A 91 2.58 -3.15 -0.09
CA ILE A 91 1.78 -3.22 1.14
C ILE A 91 0.96 -4.50 1.10
N PHE A 92 0.96 -5.29 2.16
CA PHE A 92 0.15 -6.52 2.20
C PHE A 92 -0.33 -6.86 3.60
N MET A 93 -1.41 -7.62 3.68
CA MET A 93 -1.83 -8.28 4.91
C MET A 93 -1.17 -9.64 5.00
N VAL A 94 -0.76 -10.03 6.20
CA VAL A 94 -0.12 -11.32 6.41
C VAL A 94 -0.39 -11.79 7.83
N ARG A 95 -0.57 -13.09 7.99
CA ARG A 95 -0.74 -13.74 9.28
C ARG A 95 0.58 -13.88 10.03
N ARG A 96 0.49 -14.22 11.31
CA ARG A 96 1.64 -14.25 12.22
C ARG A 96 2.76 -15.17 11.72
N ASP A 97 2.43 -16.38 11.28
CA ASP A 97 3.43 -17.41 11.00
C ASP A 97 4.25 -17.08 9.74
N PRO A 98 3.65 -16.76 8.57
CA PRO A 98 4.44 -16.31 7.42
C PRO A 98 5.19 -15.00 7.70
N TRP A 99 4.56 -14.04 8.40
CA TRP A 99 5.18 -12.75 8.72
C TRP A 99 6.52 -12.91 9.46
N GLN A 100 6.59 -13.82 10.44
CA GLN A 100 7.84 -14.10 11.14
C GLN A 100 8.92 -14.72 10.23
N VAL A 101 8.52 -15.53 9.24
CA VAL A 101 9.46 -16.09 8.25
C VAL A 101 10.01 -14.97 7.37
N LEU A 102 9.15 -14.09 6.86
CA LEU A 102 9.56 -12.97 6.00
C LEU A 102 10.50 -12.01 6.72
N ILE A 103 10.26 -11.70 8.00
CA ILE A 103 11.16 -10.87 8.81
C ILE A 103 12.53 -11.53 8.98
N LYS A 104 12.57 -12.84 9.26
CA LYS A 104 13.85 -13.58 9.37
C LYS A 104 14.64 -13.56 8.06
N GLN A 105 13.95 -13.52 6.93
CA GLN A 105 14.53 -13.41 5.59
C GLN A 105 14.89 -11.97 5.20
N GLY A 106 14.51 -10.97 6.00
CA GLY A 106 14.76 -9.56 5.71
C GLY A 106 13.87 -8.97 4.61
N LEU A 107 12.72 -9.59 4.33
CA LEU A 107 11.80 -9.18 3.27
C LEU A 107 10.75 -8.15 3.73
N VAL A 108 10.74 -7.79 5.02
CA VAL A 108 9.80 -6.83 5.60
C VAL A 108 10.58 -5.69 6.23
N ALA A 109 10.25 -4.45 5.86
CA ALA A 109 10.86 -3.26 6.42
C ALA A 109 10.28 -2.93 7.82
N PRO A 110 11.10 -2.36 8.72
CA PRO A 110 10.60 -1.81 9.98
C PRO A 110 9.74 -0.55 9.72
N VAL A 111 8.74 -0.32 10.58
CA VAL A 111 7.76 0.77 10.46
C VAL A 111 7.81 1.76 11.63
N ASP A 112 8.82 1.68 12.49
CA ASP A 112 8.94 2.48 13.71
C ASP A 112 8.77 3.99 13.45
N ASP A 113 9.41 4.50 12.41
CA ASP A 113 9.38 5.94 12.06
C ASP A 113 8.03 6.38 11.47
N MET A 114 7.21 5.43 11.00
CA MET A 114 5.92 5.73 10.36
C MET A 114 4.84 6.10 11.36
N TYR A 115 4.93 5.64 12.62
CA TYR A 115 3.94 6.00 13.65
C TYR A 115 3.88 7.51 13.87
N ALA A 116 5.02 8.20 13.85
CA ALA A 116 5.11 9.65 13.99
C ALA A 116 4.50 10.42 12.81
N LEU A 117 4.53 9.82 11.61
CA LEU A 117 3.94 10.39 10.39
C LEU A 117 2.41 10.27 10.35
N MET A 118 1.81 9.55 11.31
CA MET A 118 0.39 9.27 11.40
C MET A 118 -0.24 9.89 12.66
N PRO A 119 -0.18 11.22 12.85
CA PRO A 119 -0.53 11.87 14.13
C PRO A 119 -1.98 11.64 14.57
N ASN A 120 -2.89 11.42 13.63
CA ASN A 120 -4.30 11.11 13.94
C ASN A 120 -4.61 9.62 13.95
N ARG A 121 -3.88 8.79 13.18
CA ARG A 121 -4.19 7.36 13.06
C ARG A 121 -3.50 6.55 14.15
N ALA A 122 -2.22 6.80 14.39
CA ALA A 122 -1.43 6.06 15.37
C ALA A 122 -2.05 6.07 16.78
N PRO A 123 -2.39 7.22 17.40
CA PRO A 123 -2.95 7.22 18.74
C PRO A 123 -4.35 6.62 18.85
N ASN A 124 -5.10 6.53 17.74
CA ASN A 124 -6.48 6.05 17.73
C ASN A 124 -6.59 4.56 17.38
N HIS A 125 -5.58 3.98 16.72
CA HIS A 125 -5.62 2.60 16.23
C HIS A 125 -4.51 1.71 16.77
N PHE A 126 -3.40 2.28 17.27
CA PHE A 126 -2.24 1.52 17.73
C PHE A 126 -1.86 1.94 19.15
N ASP A 127 -2.29 1.14 20.12
CA ASP A 127 -1.84 1.22 21.50
C ASP A 127 -0.47 0.54 21.71
N LYS A 128 0.01 0.55 22.96
CA LYS A 128 1.29 -0.08 23.30
C LYS A 128 1.31 -1.59 23.03
N ASP A 129 0.18 -2.26 23.22
CA ASP A 129 0.09 -3.71 23.10
C ASP A 129 0.11 -4.16 21.63
N SER A 130 -0.58 -3.43 20.75
CA SER A 130 -0.54 -3.64 19.30
C SER A 130 0.86 -3.37 18.70
N ILE A 131 1.55 -2.32 19.16
CA ILE A 131 2.94 -2.05 18.75
C ILE A 131 3.88 -3.15 19.28
N ALA A 132 3.71 -3.55 20.54
CA ALA A 132 4.49 -4.65 21.11
C ALA A 132 4.25 -5.97 20.35
N PHE A 133 3.02 -6.23 19.92
CA PHE A 133 2.67 -7.39 19.12
C PHE A 133 3.46 -7.45 17.81
N THR A 134 3.64 -6.32 17.12
CA THR A 134 4.41 -6.26 15.87
C THR A 134 5.90 -6.02 16.06
N THR A 135 6.39 -5.98 17.30
CA THR A 135 7.81 -5.75 17.62
C THR A 135 8.58 -7.06 17.72
N ILE A 136 9.65 -7.18 16.93
CA ILE A 136 10.60 -8.29 17.00
C ILE A 136 12.00 -7.71 17.15
N ARG A 137 12.73 -8.13 18.20
CA ARG A 137 14.11 -7.65 18.47
C ARG A 137 14.23 -6.11 18.53
N GLY A 138 13.22 -5.46 19.11
CA GLY A 138 13.22 -4.01 19.35
C GLY A 138 12.83 -3.14 18.16
N LYS A 139 12.34 -3.71 17.06
CA LYS A 139 11.79 -2.96 15.91
C LYS A 139 10.40 -3.48 15.56
N SER A 140 9.48 -2.58 15.24
CA SER A 140 8.14 -2.90 14.77
C SER A 140 8.17 -3.19 13.26
N TYR A 141 7.66 -4.34 12.82
CA TYR A 141 7.65 -4.79 11.42
C TYR A 141 6.25 -4.84 10.81
N GLY A 142 5.33 -4.03 11.33
CA GLY A 142 3.99 -3.93 10.78
C GLY A 142 3.04 -3.19 11.71
N PHE A 143 1.84 -2.96 11.20
CA PHE A 143 0.74 -2.37 11.94
C PHE A 143 -0.25 -3.46 12.32
N ALA A 144 -0.49 -3.67 13.62
CA ALA A 144 -1.43 -4.69 14.05
C ALA A 144 -2.85 -4.22 13.73
N PHE A 145 -3.54 -4.97 12.89
CA PHE A 145 -4.98 -4.81 12.71
C PHE A 145 -5.68 -6.03 13.30
N PRO A 146 -6.76 -5.84 14.07
CA PRO A 146 -7.63 -6.96 14.39
C PRO A 146 -8.11 -7.57 13.06
N GLY A 147 -8.09 -8.90 12.98
CA GLY A 147 -8.64 -9.62 11.84
C GLY A 147 -10.15 -9.38 11.68
N SER A 148 -10.81 -10.16 10.82
CA SER A 148 -12.27 -10.11 10.65
C SER A 148 -12.99 -10.03 12.00
N LEU A 149 -13.95 -9.12 12.14
CA LEU A 149 -14.82 -9.04 13.32
C LEU A 149 -15.53 -10.39 13.48
N GLN A 150 -15.01 -11.23 14.37
CA GLN A 150 -15.58 -12.54 14.63
C GLN A 150 -16.99 -12.36 15.20
N LYS A 151 -17.97 -13.08 14.62
CA LYS A 151 -19.36 -13.19 15.11
C LYS A 151 -20.31 -12.01 14.78
N ASN A 152 -20.08 -11.27 13.71
CA ASN A 152 -21.06 -10.29 13.21
C ASN A 152 -22.19 -10.89 12.34
N GLU A 153 -22.23 -12.21 12.21
CA GLU A 153 -23.26 -12.93 11.45
C GLU A 153 -24.34 -13.47 12.38
N GLY A 154 -25.60 -13.34 11.96
CA GLY A 154 -26.77 -13.82 12.70
C GLY A 154 -27.78 -14.48 11.77
N LEU A 155 -28.50 -15.47 12.29
CA LEU A 155 -29.60 -16.10 11.55
C LEU A 155 -30.79 -15.13 11.50
N VAL A 156 -31.28 -14.87 10.29
CA VAL A 156 -32.52 -14.15 10.06
C VAL A 156 -33.63 -15.13 9.67
N ILE A 157 -34.86 -14.90 10.12
CA ILE A 157 -36.05 -15.63 9.68
C ILE A 157 -36.98 -14.70 8.91
N ARG A 158 -37.61 -15.23 7.86
CA ARG A 158 -38.63 -14.52 7.09
C ARG A 158 -39.82 -14.15 7.98
N LYS A 159 -40.12 -12.84 8.08
CA LYS A 159 -41.22 -12.32 8.91
C LYS A 159 -42.59 -12.87 8.49
N ASP A 160 -42.79 -13.12 7.21
CA ASP A 160 -44.06 -13.64 6.68
C ASP A 160 -44.31 -15.13 6.99
N TRP A 161 -43.33 -15.81 7.58
CA TRP A 161 -43.46 -17.19 8.06
C TRP A 161 -43.73 -17.28 9.57
N LEU A 162 -43.85 -16.13 10.26
CA LEU A 162 -44.22 -16.02 11.68
C LEU A 162 -45.68 -15.56 11.83
#